data_AF-A0A935F0G1-F1
#
_entry.id   AF-A0A935F0G1-F1
#
_cell.length_a   1.000
_cell.length_b   1.000
_cell.length_c   1.000
_cell.angle_alpha   90.00
_cell.angle_beta   90.00
_cell.angle_gamma   90.00
#
_symmetry.space_group_name_H-M   'P 1'
#
loop_
_entity.id
_entity.type
_entity.pdbx_description
1 polymer ?
#
loop_
_entity_poly.entity_id
_entity_poly.type
_entity_poly.pdbx_seq_one_letter_code
_entity_poly.pdbx_strand_id
1 'polypeptide(L)'
;MSDWRKLAGLSWDDRRTLARAAAMLAHVKLTLPSVDFRTEREAAPVGERLSEATLARARAVARLVGIASSRVPLRVACLHRSIVLWRLLRREGIPCELKLGARRDAGPFEAHAWVECAGVALNESEPDLARYSAFGEPVVPVRRGRPLQRLGARRAS
;
A
#
# COMPACT_ATOMS: atom_id res chain seq x y z
N MET A 1 -25.58 -7.60 -1.64
CA MET A 1 -26.18 -7.98 -0.35
C MET A 1 -25.11 -7.86 0.72
N SER A 2 -25.21 -6.83 1.53
CA SER A 2 -24.14 -6.31 2.37
C SER A 2 -23.84 -7.23 3.56
N ASP A 3 -22.59 -7.67 3.66
CA ASP A 3 -22.05 -8.52 4.73
C ASP A 3 -21.87 -7.74 6.05
N TRP A 4 -22.95 -7.18 6.61
CA TRP A 4 -22.91 -6.40 7.85
C TRP A 4 -22.43 -7.24 9.06
N ARG A 5 -22.67 -8.56 9.03
CA ARG A 5 -22.26 -9.50 10.09
C ARG A 5 -20.75 -9.69 10.19
N LYS A 6 -19.99 -9.53 9.10
CA LYS A 6 -18.51 -9.63 9.14
C LYS A 6 -17.84 -8.40 9.75
N LEU A 7 -18.58 -7.30 9.94
CA LEU A 7 -18.08 -6.03 10.48
C LEU A 7 -18.44 -5.83 11.95
N ALA A 8 -19.49 -6.50 12.43
CA ALA A 8 -19.95 -6.40 13.80
C ALA A 8 -18.91 -6.91 14.82
N GLY A 9 -18.04 -7.84 14.41
CA GLY A 9 -16.92 -8.36 15.22
C GLY A 9 -15.61 -7.59 15.11
N LEU A 10 -15.56 -6.44 14.41
CA LEU A 10 -14.35 -5.63 14.33
C LEU A 10 -14.10 -4.89 15.64
N SER A 11 -12.87 -5.03 16.17
CA SER A 11 -12.38 -4.23 17.29
C SER A 11 -12.53 -2.72 16.99
N TRP A 12 -12.60 -1.90 18.04
CA TRP A 12 -12.57 -0.45 17.91
C TRP A 12 -11.37 0.05 17.09
N ASP A 13 -10.22 -0.60 17.22
CA ASP A 13 -9.03 -0.27 16.44
C ASP A 13 -9.21 -0.54 14.94
N ASP A 14 -9.91 -1.61 14.59
CA ASP A 14 -10.18 -1.94 13.20
C ASP A 14 -11.22 -0.99 12.60
N ARG A 15 -12.24 -0.57 13.37
CA ARG A 15 -13.19 0.46 12.94
C ARG A 15 -12.48 1.80 12.70
N ARG A 16 -11.56 2.18 13.58
CA ARG A 16 -10.72 3.38 13.41
C ARG A 16 -9.81 3.26 12.18
N THR A 17 -9.21 2.09 11.98
CA THR A 17 -8.37 1.80 10.80
C THR A 17 -9.20 1.89 9.51
N LEU A 18 -10.41 1.35 9.51
CA LEU A 18 -11.34 1.42 8.39
C LEU A 18 -11.75 2.86 8.06
N ALA A 19 -12.15 3.64 9.06
CA ALA A 19 -12.51 5.05 8.87
C ALA A 19 -11.32 5.87 8.36
N ARG A 20 -10.13 5.65 8.93
CA ARG A 20 -8.88 6.27 8.47
C ARG A 20 -8.55 5.89 7.03
N ALA A 21 -8.69 4.61 6.67
CA ALA A 21 -8.48 4.15 5.30
C ALA A 21 -9.44 4.84 4.33
N ALA A 22 -10.73 4.95 4.67
CA ALA A 22 -11.72 5.65 3.83
C ALA A 22 -11.35 7.13 3.63
N ALA A 23 -11.01 7.85 4.71
CA ALA A 23 -10.59 9.24 4.64
C ALA A 23 -9.30 9.42 3.81
N MET A 24 -8.32 8.53 4.00
CA MET A 24 -7.08 8.55 3.23
C MET A 24 -7.29 8.22 1.75
N LEU A 25 -8.21 7.31 1.42
CA LEU A 25 -8.55 6.99 0.03
C LEU A 25 -9.16 8.21 -0.68
N ALA A 26 -10.08 8.92 -0.02
CA ALA A 26 -10.63 10.16 -0.55
C ALA A 26 -9.52 11.22 -0.75
N HIS A 27 -8.65 11.40 0.25
CA HIS A 27 -7.55 12.34 0.17
C HIS A 27 -6.54 12.02 -0.94
N VAL A 28 -6.09 10.76 -1.04
CA VAL A 28 -5.14 10.33 -2.07
C VAL A 28 -5.78 10.49 -3.45
N LYS A 29 -7.06 10.17 -3.63
CA LYS A 29 -7.77 10.40 -4.91
C LYS A 29 -7.70 11.85 -5.38
N LEU A 30 -7.85 12.80 -4.46
CA LEU A 30 -7.80 14.24 -4.76
C LEU A 30 -6.38 14.75 -5.00
N THR A 31 -5.38 14.14 -4.37
CA THR A 31 -4.00 14.66 -4.38
C THR A 31 -3.06 13.91 -5.31
N LEU A 32 -3.42 12.70 -5.76
CA LEU A 32 -2.57 11.85 -6.59
C LEU A 32 -2.05 12.54 -7.88
N PRO A 33 -2.82 13.40 -8.58
CA PRO A 33 -2.29 14.13 -9.73
C PRO A 33 -1.11 15.06 -9.41
N SER A 34 -0.91 15.39 -8.12
CA SER A 34 0.17 16.23 -7.60
C SER A 34 1.28 15.42 -6.89
N VAL A 35 1.31 14.11 -7.07
CA VAL A 35 2.29 13.20 -6.48
C VAL A 35 3.19 12.65 -7.57
N ASP A 36 4.50 12.71 -7.34
CA ASP A 36 5.49 12.00 -8.14
C ASP A 36 5.91 10.72 -7.40
N PHE A 37 6.42 9.74 -8.14
CA PHE A 37 6.99 8.53 -7.58
C PHE A 37 8.51 8.57 -7.69
N ARG A 38 9.19 8.24 -6.59
CA ARG A 38 10.64 8.12 -6.57
C ARG A 38 11.01 6.72 -6.14
N THR A 39 12.11 6.20 -6.67
CA THR A 39 12.60 4.90 -6.24
C THR A 39 13.17 4.98 -4.83
N GLU A 40 12.86 3.99 -4.00
CA GLU A 40 13.36 3.87 -2.63
C GLU A 40 14.63 3.01 -2.65
N ARG A 41 15.73 3.60 -3.13
CA ARG A 41 17.01 2.89 -3.32
C ARG A 41 17.69 2.48 -2.02
N GLU A 42 17.35 3.16 -0.91
CA GLU A 42 17.89 2.94 0.44
C GLU A 42 16.90 2.20 1.36
N ALA A 43 15.78 1.71 0.84
CA ALA A 43 14.97 0.78 1.63
C ALA A 43 15.87 -0.43 1.93
N ALA A 44 16.16 -0.66 3.21
CA ALA A 44 16.73 -1.93 3.62
C ALA A 44 15.82 -3.01 3.02
N PRO A 45 16.38 -3.99 2.27
CA PRO A 45 15.55 -5.04 1.70
C PRO A 45 14.73 -5.59 2.85
N VAL A 46 13.40 -5.68 2.68
CA VAL A 46 12.54 -6.33 3.66
C VAL A 46 12.84 -7.83 3.59
N GLY A 47 14.03 -8.22 4.06
CA GLY A 47 14.57 -9.57 4.11
C GLY A 47 14.56 -10.14 5.52
N GLU A 48 14.16 -9.35 6.51
CA GLU A 48 13.90 -9.83 7.85
C GLU A 48 12.52 -10.48 7.87
N ARG A 49 12.47 -11.78 8.17
CA ARG A 49 11.21 -12.52 8.25
C ARG A 49 10.32 -11.86 9.29
N LEU A 50 9.19 -11.31 8.86
CA LEU A 50 8.18 -10.80 9.77
C LEU A 50 7.59 -11.96 10.57
N SER A 51 7.25 -11.70 11.83
CA SER A 51 6.51 -12.68 12.62
C SER A 51 5.14 -12.97 11.97
N GLU A 52 4.62 -14.18 12.16
CA GLU A 52 3.29 -14.53 11.62
C GLU A 52 2.20 -13.60 12.15
N ALA A 53 2.31 -13.15 13.41
CA ALA A 53 1.40 -12.18 14.00
C ALA A 53 1.45 -10.81 13.27
N THR A 54 2.65 -10.35 12.92
CA THR A 54 2.84 -9.11 12.15
C THR A 54 2.27 -9.25 10.74
N LEU A 55 2.51 -10.38 10.08
CA LEU A 55 1.98 -10.63 8.74
C LEU A 55 0.45 -10.77 8.74
N ALA A 56 -0.12 -11.44 9.74
CA ALA A 56 -1.56 -11.52 9.96
C ALA A 56 -2.18 -10.13 10.18
N ARG A 57 -1.52 -9.26 10.97
CA ARG A 57 -1.94 -7.86 11.12
C ARG A 57 -1.90 -7.11 9.79
N ALA A 58 -0.83 -7.28 9.02
CA ALA A 58 -0.68 -6.61 7.72
C ALA A 58 -1.78 -7.03 6.73
N ARG A 59 -2.10 -8.33 6.66
CA ARG A 59 -3.24 -8.88 5.90
C ARG A 59 -4.59 -8.32 6.38
N ALA A 60 -4.78 -8.18 7.70
CA ALA A 60 -6.00 -7.59 8.25
C ALA A 60 -6.16 -6.13 7.82
N VAL A 61 -5.10 -5.33 7.87
CA VAL A 61 -5.10 -3.94 7.38
C VAL A 61 -5.39 -3.90 5.87
N ALA A 62 -4.78 -4.77 5.07
CA ALA A 62 -5.06 -4.87 3.63
C ALA A 62 -6.54 -5.16 3.35
N ARG A 63 -7.15 -6.09 4.09
CA ARG A 63 -8.58 -6.38 4.01
C ARG A 63 -9.43 -5.16 4.37
N LEU A 64 -9.08 -4.42 5.43
CA LEU A 64 -9.79 -3.20 5.83
C LEU A 64 -9.71 -2.12 4.75
N VAL A 65 -8.56 -1.94 4.10
CA VAL A 65 -8.41 -1.01 2.97
C VAL A 65 -9.27 -1.45 1.79
N GLY A 66 -9.33 -2.76 1.50
CA GLY A 66 -10.23 -3.31 0.49
C GLY A 66 -11.70 -2.99 0.79
N ILE A 67 -12.15 -3.22 2.02
CA ILE A 67 -13.51 -2.88 2.48
C ILE A 67 -13.77 -1.37 2.42
N ALA A 68 -12.79 -0.54 2.81
CA ALA A 68 -12.94 0.92 2.72
C ALA A 68 -13.11 1.35 1.25
N SER A 69 -12.34 0.76 0.34
CA SER A 69 -12.37 1.11 -1.08
C SER A 69 -13.70 0.81 -1.77
N SER A 70 -14.43 -0.21 -1.31
CA SER A 70 -15.77 -0.53 -1.83
C SER A 70 -16.89 0.34 -1.24
N ARG A 71 -16.59 1.13 -0.20
CA ARG A 71 -17.57 2.03 0.45
C ARG A 71 -17.44 3.49 0.05
N VAL A 72 -16.31 3.88 -0.52
CA VAL A 72 -16.16 5.24 -1.05
C VAL A 72 -16.99 5.31 -2.34
N PRO A 73 -17.85 6.33 -2.53
CA PRO A 73 -18.73 6.44 -3.71
C PRO A 73 -17.99 6.73 -5.04
N LEU A 74 -16.66 6.67 -5.04
CA LEU A 74 -15.79 7.03 -6.16
C LEU A 74 -14.97 5.79 -6.57
N ARG A 75 -14.76 5.60 -7.88
CA ARG A 75 -13.90 4.50 -8.37
C ARG A 75 -12.46 4.65 -7.88
N VAL A 76 -12.07 3.77 -6.97
CA VAL A 76 -10.72 3.69 -6.41
C VAL A 76 -9.87 2.73 -7.25
N ALA A 77 -8.83 3.26 -7.92
CA ALA A 77 -7.89 2.41 -8.66
C ALA A 77 -6.89 1.70 -7.71
N CYS A 78 -6.27 0.61 -8.18
CA CYS A 78 -5.26 -0.17 -7.45
C CYS A 78 -4.20 0.71 -6.78
N LEU A 79 -3.65 1.69 -7.50
CA LEU A 79 -2.64 2.63 -7.00
C LEU A 79 -3.06 3.38 -5.73
N HIS A 80 -4.32 3.84 -5.66
CA HIS A 80 -4.82 4.54 -4.47
C HIS A 80 -4.87 3.60 -3.26
N ARG A 81 -5.34 2.36 -3.46
CA ARG A 81 -5.42 1.34 -2.41
C ARG A 81 -4.01 1.00 -1.89
N SER A 82 -3.07 0.78 -2.80
CA SER A 82 -1.69 0.40 -2.46
C SER A 82 -0.96 1.52 -1.73
N ILE A 83 -1.13 2.80 -2.14
CA ILE A 83 -0.58 3.95 -1.40
C ILE A 83 -1.16 4.04 0.01
N VAL A 84 -2.48 3.88 0.18
CA VAL A 84 -3.12 3.96 1.49
C VAL A 84 -2.67 2.80 2.38
N LEU A 85 -2.64 1.58 1.86
CA LEU A 85 -2.15 0.41 2.58
C LEU A 85 -0.71 0.60 3.03
N TRP A 86 0.19 0.95 2.12
CA TRP A 86 1.60 1.21 2.42
C TRP A 86 1.77 2.29 3.51
N ARG A 87 1.03 3.40 3.43
CA ARG A 87 1.07 4.45 4.46
C ARG A 87 0.56 3.97 5.81
N LEU A 88 -0.47 3.11 5.86
CA LEU A 88 -1.00 2.59 7.11
C LEU A 88 -0.01 1.61 7.76
N LEU A 89 0.55 0.68 7.00
CA LEU A 89 1.52 -0.30 7.49
C LEU A 89 2.80 0.37 8.00
N ARG A 90 3.36 1.34 7.25
CA ARG A 90 4.53 2.10 7.73
C ARG A 90 4.25 2.89 9.01
N ARG A 91 3.02 3.39 9.21
CA ARG A 91 2.62 4.08 10.45
C ARG A 91 2.44 3.12 11.63
N GLU A 92 2.16 1.85 11.37
CA GLU A 92 2.17 0.78 12.37
C GLU A 92 3.58 0.20 12.59
N GLY A 93 4.62 0.76 11.93
CA GLY A 93 5.99 0.28 12.03
C GLY A 93 6.25 -1.06 11.31
N ILE A 94 5.32 -1.50 10.46
CA ILE A 94 5.45 -2.73 9.69
C ILE A 94 6.28 -2.43 8.43
N PRO A 95 7.45 -3.06 8.25
CA PRO A 95 8.25 -2.92 7.03
C PRO A 95 7.46 -3.40 5.81
N CYS A 96 7.31 -2.53 4.81
CA CYS A 96 6.58 -2.83 3.59
C CYS A 96 7.05 -1.96 2.43
N GLU A 97 6.97 -2.52 1.23
CA GLU A 97 7.37 -1.88 -0.03
C GLU A 97 6.15 -1.65 -0.92
N LEU A 98 6.05 -0.47 -1.52
CA LEU A 98 5.07 -0.20 -2.57
C LEU A 98 5.71 -0.54 -3.92
N LYS A 99 5.12 -1.50 -4.64
CA LYS A 99 5.58 -1.96 -5.94
C LYS A 99 4.64 -1.47 -7.03
N LEU A 100 5.22 -1.13 -8.17
CA LEU A 100 4.50 -0.85 -9.42
C LEU A 100 4.91 -1.89 -10.45
N GLY A 101 4.01 -2.24 -11.34
CA GLY A 101 4.29 -3.19 -12.41
C GLY A 101 3.30 -3.08 -13.56
N ALA A 102 3.47 -3.93 -14.56
CA ALA A 102 2.56 -4.02 -15.70
C ALA A 102 2.31 -5.46 -16.10
N ARG A 103 1.15 -5.73 -16.72
CA ARG A 103 0.78 -7.08 -17.17
C ARG A 103 1.78 -7.57 -18.23
N ARG A 104 2.16 -8.85 -18.14
CA ARG A 104 3.11 -9.53 -19.05
C ARG A 104 2.49 -9.94 -20.39
N ASP A 105 1.19 -10.18 -20.40
CA ASP A 105 0.47 -10.75 -21.55
C ASP A 105 0.37 -9.76 -22.72
N ALA A 106 0.25 -10.28 -23.95
CA ALA A 106 0.14 -9.54 -25.21
C ALA A 106 -1.15 -8.68 -25.37
N GLY A 107 -1.89 -8.48 -24.28
CA GLY A 107 -3.07 -7.63 -24.23
C GLY A 107 -2.72 -6.14 -24.07
N PRO A 108 -3.74 -5.27 -23.91
CA PRO A 108 -3.51 -3.85 -23.67
C PRO A 108 -2.63 -3.64 -22.43
N PHE A 109 -1.77 -2.62 -22.50
CA PHE A 109 -0.91 -2.23 -21.39
C PHE A 109 -1.76 -1.93 -20.15
N GLU A 110 -1.51 -2.67 -19.07
CA GLU A 110 -2.25 -2.54 -17.83
C GLU A 110 -1.26 -2.41 -16.67
N ALA A 111 -1.19 -1.19 -16.12
CA ALA A 111 -0.38 -0.91 -14.95
C ALA A 111 -1.07 -1.37 -13.66
N HIS A 112 -0.29 -1.94 -12.76
CA HIS A 112 -0.74 -2.46 -11.48
C HIS A 112 0.17 -1.97 -10.35
N ALA A 113 -0.39 -1.92 -9.14
CA ALA A 113 0.31 -1.46 -7.95
C ALA A 113 -0.09 -2.32 -6.76
N TRP A 114 0.89 -2.78 -5.98
CA TRP A 114 0.66 -3.61 -4.81
C TRP A 114 1.64 -3.29 -3.68
N VAL A 115 1.38 -3.82 -2.50
CA VAL A 115 2.24 -3.69 -1.32
C VAL A 115 2.78 -5.07 -0.95
N GLU A 116 4.07 -5.12 -0.69
CA GLU A 116 4.80 -6.32 -0.32
C GLU A 116 5.41 -6.17 1.08
N CYS A 117 5.27 -7.21 1.91
CA CYS A 117 5.85 -7.30 3.25
C CYS A 117 6.69 -8.58 3.34
N ALA A 118 8.01 -8.45 3.45
CA ALA A 118 8.93 -9.59 3.53
C ALA A 118 8.71 -10.64 2.41
N GLY A 119 8.58 -10.18 1.16
CA GLY A 119 8.32 -11.06 0.01
C GLY A 119 6.86 -11.43 -0.20
N VAL A 120 5.95 -11.07 0.71
CA VAL A 120 4.53 -11.44 0.64
C VAL A 120 3.69 -10.27 0.13
N ALA A 121 3.05 -10.44 -1.03
CA ALA A 121 2.09 -9.47 -1.56
C ALA A 121 0.77 -9.51 -0.75
N LEU A 122 0.26 -8.34 -0.34
CA LEU A 122 -0.84 -8.26 0.62
C LEU A 122 -2.21 -7.92 0.04
N ASN A 123 -2.26 -7.16 -1.06
CA ASN A 123 -3.51 -6.64 -1.63
C ASN A 123 -3.85 -7.23 -3.00
N GLU A 124 -3.18 -8.33 -3.36
CA GLU A 124 -3.41 -9.07 -4.59
C GLU A 124 -3.25 -10.57 -4.32
N SER A 125 -3.97 -11.41 -5.05
CA SER A 125 -3.82 -12.86 -4.95
C SER A 125 -2.55 -13.29 -5.67
N GLU A 126 -1.81 -14.27 -5.15
CA GLU A 126 -0.63 -14.84 -5.83
C GLU A 126 -0.84 -15.19 -7.33
N PRO A 127 -1.93 -15.86 -7.74
CA PRO A 127 -2.16 -16.15 -9.17
C PRO A 127 -2.40 -14.90 -10.03
N ASP A 128 -2.96 -13.83 -9.46
CA ASP A 128 -3.16 -12.58 -10.17
C ASP A 128 -1.85 -11.79 -10.28
N LEU A 129 -1.02 -11.81 -9.23
CA LEU A 129 0.30 -11.19 -9.21
C LEU A 129 1.26 -11.79 -10.25
N ALA A 130 1.17 -13.10 -10.49
CA ALA A 130 2.00 -13.80 -11.48
C ALA A 130 1.87 -13.24 -12.91
N ARG A 131 0.75 -12.56 -13.20
CA ARG A 131 0.48 -11.95 -14.51
C ARG A 131 1.18 -10.61 -14.69
N TYR A 132 1.76 -10.05 -13.63
CA TYR A 132 2.41 -8.75 -13.64
C TYR A 132 3.94 -8.88 -13.50
N SER A 133 4.67 -7.97 -14.14
CA SER A 133 6.11 -7.75 -13.88
C SER A 133 6.27 -6.54 -12.99
N ALA A 134 6.97 -6.68 -11.86
CA ALA A 134 7.40 -5.53 -11.08
C ALA A 134 8.41 -4.68 -11.88
N PHE A 135 8.27 -3.37 -11.77
CA PHE A 135 9.33 -2.44 -12.07
C PHE A 135 10.37 -2.56 -10.95
N GLY A 136 11.66 -2.67 -11.29
CA GLY A 136 12.66 -3.30 -10.44
C GLY A 136 12.78 -2.75 -9.02
N GLU A 137 12.75 -1.43 -8.83
CA GLU A 137 12.92 -0.78 -7.53
C GLU A 137 11.55 -0.45 -6.88
N PRO A 138 11.37 -0.65 -5.55
CA PRO A 138 10.23 -0.11 -4.81
C PRO A 138 10.11 1.40 -5.00
N VAL A 139 8.90 1.93 -4.84
CA VAL A 139 8.64 3.37 -5.00
C VAL A 139 8.01 4.00 -3.76
N VAL A 140 8.29 5.28 -3.56
CA VAL A 140 7.61 6.12 -2.56
C VAL A 140 6.86 7.28 -3.22
N PRO A 141 5.61 7.54 -2.81
CA PRO A 141 4.86 8.71 -3.27
C PRO A 141 5.37 9.97 -2.58
N VAL A 142 5.88 10.93 -3.35
CA VAL A 142 6.35 12.24 -2.87
C VAL A 142 5.52 13.37 -3.45
N ARG A 143 5.28 14.43 -2.68
CA ARG A 143 4.54 15.61 -3.17
C ARG A 143 5.41 16.35 -4.19
N ARG A 144 4.86 16.61 -5.39
CA ARG A 144 5.52 17.39 -6.43
C ARG A 144 5.92 18.78 -5.90
N GLY A 145 7.16 19.21 -6.17
CA GLY A 145 7.66 20.53 -5.82
C GLY A 145 8.17 20.76 -4.39
N ARG A 146 8.28 19.71 -3.54
CA ARG A 146 8.97 19.85 -2.24
C ARG A 146 10.46 19.52 -2.40
N PRO A 147 11.40 20.48 -2.25
CA PRO A 147 12.81 20.13 -2.19
C PRO A 147 13.06 19.23 -0.98
N LEU A 148 13.90 18.20 -1.17
CA LEU A 148 14.37 17.36 -0.08
C LEU A 148 15.16 18.24 0.87
N GLN A 149 14.68 18.41 2.10
CA GLN A 149 15.64 18.59 3.19
C GLN A 149 16.39 17.26 3.27
N ARG A 150 17.68 17.27 2.90
CA ARG A 150 18.59 16.17 3.19
C ARG A 150 18.41 15.87 4.67
N LEU A 151 17.85 14.72 5.05
CA LEU A 151 18.04 14.23 6.40
C LEU A 151 19.55 14.08 6.54
N GLY A 152 20.14 14.99 7.31
CA GLY A 152 21.58 15.04 7.49
C GLY A 152 22.06 13.66 7.92
N ALA A 153 22.98 13.11 7.14
CA ALA A 153 23.93 12.12 7.63
C ALA A 153 24.52 12.70 8.92
N ARG A 154 24.04 12.21 10.07
CA ARG A 154 24.75 12.39 11.33
C ARG A 154 26.08 11.69 11.11
N ARG A 155 27.13 12.48 10.91
CA ARG A 155 28.51 12.01 10.99
C ARG A 155 28.66 11.32 12.34
N ALA A 156 28.96 10.03 12.33
CA ALA A 156 29.54 9.39 13.50
C ALA A 156 30.94 9.99 13.67
N SER A 157 31.18 10.51 14.87
CA SER A 157 32.45 11.04 15.34
C SER A 157 33.53 9.96 15.39
#